data_AF-A0A179B488-F1
#
_entry.id   AF-A0A179B488-F1
#
_cell.length_a   1.000
_cell.length_b   1.000
_cell.length_c   1.000
_cell.angle_alpha   90.00
_cell.angle_beta   90.00
_cell.angle_gamma   90.00
#
_symmetry.space_group_name_H-M   'P 1'
#
loop_
_entity.id
_entity.type
_entity.pdbx_description
1 polymer ?
#
loop_
_entity_poly.entity_id
_entity_poly.type
_entity_poly.pdbx_seq_one_letter_code
_entity_poly.pdbx_strand_id
1 'polypeptide(L)'
;MAGVYDGAVQELIDELGRLPGVGPKSAQRIAFHVLAEDPEEVKALASALLRVKEKVRFCEICGNVTEAEVCSICTDPRRMDSVICVVEESKDIVAIERTREYRGRYHVLGGSINPIQGVGPDDLRIRELISRLSDGAVAEVIIATDPNIEGEATAAYLIRILSSIGVAVSRLASGLPVGGDLEYADEITLSRAFEGRQRILAQATPGAPDSTSAQGSSMAQGSSMAQDSPTAQGSSMAQDSLSAQSSPTARGSSSAQASHGSPTADAGPASGLASPAEAAPAPTSPAEAGPGPASPGH
;
A
#
# COMPACT_ATOMS: atom_id res chain seq x y z
N MET A 1 28.26 0.96 23.30
CA MET A 1 29.71 1.02 23.04
C MET A 1 30.16 2.35 23.62
N ALA A 2 31.10 2.38 24.58
CA ALA A 2 31.56 3.65 25.15
C ALA A 2 32.13 4.50 24.01
N GLY A 3 31.56 5.69 23.79
CA GLY A 3 31.98 6.59 22.72
C GLY A 3 33.46 6.92 22.88
N VAL A 4 34.24 6.68 21.84
CA VAL A 4 35.65 7.12 21.76
C VAL A 4 35.72 8.65 21.59
N TYR A 5 34.62 9.26 21.14
CA TYR A 5 34.45 10.69 20.96
C TYR A 5 33.64 11.26 22.13
N ASP A 6 33.91 12.51 22.49
CA ASP A 6 33.23 13.23 23.57
C ASP A 6 32.47 14.46 23.02
N GLY A 7 31.42 14.85 23.73
CA GLY A 7 30.59 16.02 23.41
C GLY A 7 29.84 15.93 22.07
N ALA A 8 29.76 17.06 21.37
CA ALA A 8 28.90 17.27 20.21
C ALA A 8 29.13 16.28 19.05
N VAL A 9 30.36 15.76 18.90
CA VAL A 9 30.67 14.79 17.83
C VAL A 9 29.99 13.45 18.11
N GLN A 10 30.03 12.97 19.35
CA GLN A 10 29.39 11.69 19.69
C GLN A 10 27.87 11.78 19.59
N GLU A 11 27.29 12.90 20.02
CA GLU A 11 25.85 13.17 19.89
C GLU A 11 25.40 13.14 18.42
N LEU A 12 26.14 13.80 17.52
CA LEU A 12 25.83 13.77 16.09
C LEU A 12 25.92 12.36 15.50
N ILE A 13 26.93 11.57 15.91
CA ILE A 13 27.08 10.17 15.47
C ILE A 13 25.88 9.33 15.92
N ASP A 14 25.44 9.51 17.17
CA ASP A 14 24.33 8.75 17.73
C ASP A 14 23.01 9.08 17.04
N GLU A 15 22.73 10.37 16.78
CA GLU A 15 21.52 10.79 16.06
C GLU A 15 21.52 10.32 14.60
N LEU A 16 22.66 10.46 13.89
CA LEU A 16 22.79 9.94 12.52
C LEU A 16 22.65 8.42 12.46
N GLY A 17 23.13 7.71 13.48
CA GLY A 17 23.04 6.25 13.58
C GLY A 17 21.63 5.71 13.81
N ARG A 18 20.66 6.56 14.19
CA ARG A 18 19.24 6.17 14.29
C ARG A 18 18.52 6.17 12.95
N LEU A 19 19.11 6.77 11.91
CA LEU A 19 18.49 6.83 10.60
C LEU A 19 18.54 5.46 9.91
N PRO A 20 17.45 5.04 9.23
CA PRO A 20 17.43 3.78 8.51
C PRO A 20 18.52 3.77 7.43
N GLY A 21 19.30 2.69 7.38
CA GLY A 21 20.41 2.53 6.43
C GLY A 21 21.74 3.19 6.83
N VAL A 22 21.79 3.91 7.97
CA VAL A 22 23.03 4.52 8.46
C VAL A 22 23.58 3.72 9.64
N GLY A 23 24.57 2.87 9.37
CA GLY A 23 25.28 2.14 10.43
C GLY A 23 26.31 3.01 11.18
N PRO A 24 26.85 2.54 12.32
CA PRO A 24 27.76 3.33 13.17
C PRO A 24 28.98 3.90 12.44
N LYS A 25 29.59 3.10 11.54
CA LYS A 25 30.72 3.55 10.72
C LYS A 25 30.35 4.65 9.72
N SER A 26 29.15 4.56 9.13
CA SER A 26 28.68 5.56 8.17
C SER A 26 28.26 6.83 8.90
N ALA A 27 27.60 6.72 10.05
CA ALA A 27 27.28 7.86 10.92
C ALA A 27 28.55 8.62 11.32
N GLN A 28 29.59 7.92 11.79
CA GLN A 28 30.90 8.51 12.07
C GLN A 28 31.48 9.23 10.85
N ARG A 29 31.49 8.59 9.68
CA ARG A 29 32.01 9.21 8.45
C ARG A 29 31.25 10.48 8.08
N ILE A 30 29.93 10.50 8.22
CA ILE A 30 29.10 11.68 7.94
C ILE A 30 29.37 12.77 8.99
N ALA A 31 29.47 12.43 10.28
CA ALA A 31 29.74 13.40 11.33
C ALA A 31 31.08 14.13 11.12
N PHE A 32 32.13 13.41 10.72
CA PHE A 32 33.43 14.01 10.40
C PHE A 32 33.43 14.82 9.09
N HIS A 33 32.55 14.50 8.13
CA HIS A 33 32.33 15.38 6.98
C HIS A 33 31.66 16.69 7.41
N VAL A 34 30.61 16.65 8.23
CA VAL A 34 29.95 17.85 8.77
C VAL A 34 30.92 18.72 9.57
N LEU A 35 31.84 18.12 10.32
CA LEU A 35 32.87 18.84 11.09
C LEU A 35 33.88 19.58 10.20
N ALA A 36 34.16 19.05 9.00
CA ALA A 36 35.13 19.63 8.07
C ALA A 36 34.54 20.70 7.15
N GLU A 37 33.21 20.79 7.10
CA GLU A 37 32.49 21.64 6.15
C GLU A 37 32.27 23.07 6.66
N ASP A 38 31.97 23.98 5.73
CA ASP A 38 31.73 25.38 6.06
C ASP A 38 30.47 25.55 6.94
N PRO A 39 30.50 26.43 7.97
CA PRO A 39 29.36 26.62 8.87
C PRO A 39 28.04 27.00 8.16
N GLU A 40 28.11 27.66 7.01
CA GLU A 40 26.92 28.03 6.24
C GLU A 40 26.26 26.82 5.56
N GLU A 41 27.04 25.86 5.07
CA GLU A 41 26.52 24.60 4.50
C GLU A 41 25.85 23.74 5.58
N VAL A 42 26.46 23.67 6.77
CA VAL A 42 25.88 22.95 7.92
C VAL A 42 24.56 23.59 8.37
N LYS A 43 24.49 24.93 8.42
CA LYS A 43 23.24 25.65 8.71
C LYS A 43 22.17 25.41 7.66
N ALA A 44 22.54 25.36 6.37
CA ALA A 44 21.61 25.07 5.29
C ALA A 44 21.00 23.67 5.43
N LEU A 45 21.83 22.66 5.73
CA LEU A 45 21.38 21.29 6.00
C LEU A 45 20.44 21.23 7.20
N ALA A 46 20.82 21.83 8.33
CA ALA A 46 19.98 21.87 9.54
C ALA A 46 18.63 22.55 9.26
N SER A 47 18.65 23.66 8.52
CA SER A 47 17.43 24.38 8.13
C SER A 47 16.53 23.55 7.20
N ALA A 48 17.10 22.75 6.30
CA ALA A 48 16.33 21.86 5.44
C ALA A 48 15.62 20.76 6.23
N LEU A 49 16.31 20.15 7.21
CA LEU A 49 15.72 19.13 8.09
C LEU A 49 14.53 19.68 8.87
N LEU A 50 14.70 20.86 9.50
CA LEU A 50 13.64 21.53 10.25
C LEU A 50 12.47 21.92 9.35
N ARG A 51 12.75 22.52 8.19
CA ARG A 51 11.72 22.93 7.23
C ARG A 51 10.85 21.76 6.78
N VAL A 52 11.44 20.60 6.51
CA VAL A 52 10.66 19.40 6.14
C VAL A 52 9.71 19.04 7.27
N LYS A 53 10.18 19.00 8.52
CA LYS A 53 9.32 18.63 9.65
C LYS A 53 8.21 19.65 9.94
N GLU A 54 8.47 20.93 9.69
CA GLU A 54 7.51 22.03 9.94
C GLU A 54 6.47 22.20 8.84
N LYS A 55 6.89 22.14 7.57
CA LYS A 55 6.04 22.55 6.43
C LYS A 55 5.40 21.39 5.70
N VAL A 56 6.01 20.22 5.74
CA VAL A 56 5.55 19.08 4.96
C VAL A 56 4.37 18.42 5.65
N ARG A 57 3.28 18.27 4.89
CA ARG A 57 2.01 17.67 5.30
C ARG A 57 1.50 16.74 4.21
N PHE A 58 0.38 16.10 4.48
CA PHE A 58 -0.31 15.25 3.52
C PHE A 58 -1.44 16.03 2.84
N CYS A 59 -1.54 15.85 1.52
CA CYS A 59 -2.61 16.39 0.70
C CYS A 59 -3.97 15.91 1.20
N GLU A 60 -4.91 16.83 1.36
CA GLU A 60 -6.26 16.51 1.85
C GLU A 60 -7.05 15.58 0.91
N ILE A 61 -6.74 15.62 -0.39
CA ILE A 61 -7.46 14.83 -1.41
C ILE A 61 -6.83 13.44 -1.59
N CYS A 62 -5.51 13.37 -1.75
CA CYS A 62 -4.85 12.13 -2.17
C CYS A 62 -3.87 11.55 -1.16
N GLY A 63 -3.61 12.22 -0.03
CA GLY A 63 -2.65 11.75 0.95
C GLY A 63 -1.17 11.83 0.51
N ASN A 64 -0.86 12.39 -0.66
CA ASN A 64 0.53 12.61 -1.09
C ASN A 64 1.21 13.71 -0.25
N VAL A 65 2.52 13.62 -0.10
CA VAL A 65 3.36 14.61 0.57
C VAL A 65 3.39 15.94 -0.21
N THR A 66 3.16 17.06 0.48
CA THR A 66 3.22 18.42 -0.08
C THR A 66 3.42 19.49 1.00
N GLU A 67 3.88 20.70 0.61
CA GLU A 67 3.88 21.89 1.50
C GLU A 67 2.52 22.62 1.47
N ALA A 68 1.65 22.38 0.49
CA ALA A 68 0.33 23.00 0.34
C ALA A 68 -0.79 22.15 0.97
N GLU A 69 -2.03 22.66 1.01
CA GLU A 69 -3.20 21.86 1.41
C GLU A 69 -3.53 20.78 0.36
N VAL A 70 -3.40 21.14 -0.92
CA VAL A 70 -3.61 20.25 -2.07
C VAL A 70 -2.33 20.16 -2.88
N CYS A 71 -1.89 18.94 -3.19
CA CYS A 71 -0.64 18.73 -3.93
C CYS A 71 -0.76 19.16 -5.40
N SER A 72 0.39 19.46 -6.00
CA SER A 72 0.50 19.87 -7.41
C SER A 72 -0.11 18.85 -8.39
N ILE A 73 -0.08 17.56 -8.05
CA ILE A 73 -0.67 16.51 -8.88
C ILE A 73 -2.19 16.58 -8.85
N CYS A 74 -2.83 17.02 -7.76
CA CYS A 74 -4.30 17.17 -7.70
C CYS A 74 -4.79 18.48 -8.32
N THR A 75 -3.97 19.55 -8.28
CA THR A 75 -4.35 20.83 -8.88
C THR A 75 -4.05 20.92 -10.38
N ASP A 76 -3.26 20.00 -10.95
CA ASP A 76 -2.88 20.05 -12.37
C ASP A 76 -4.09 19.74 -13.27
N PRO A 77 -4.54 20.68 -14.14
CA PRO A 77 -5.71 20.48 -15.00
C PRO A 77 -5.45 19.52 -16.18
N ARG A 78 -4.18 19.14 -16.42
CA ARG A 78 -3.82 18.23 -17.52
C ARG A 78 -4.00 16.75 -17.16
N ARG A 79 -4.29 16.46 -15.89
CA ARG A 79 -4.48 15.11 -15.37
C ARG A 79 -5.93 14.67 -15.55
N MET A 80 -6.13 13.37 -15.66
CA MET A 80 -7.46 12.77 -15.80
C MET A 80 -8.08 12.47 -14.43
N ASP A 81 -9.26 13.03 -14.18
CA ASP A 81 -10.02 12.78 -12.94
C ASP A 81 -10.77 11.43 -12.96
N SER A 82 -10.94 10.84 -14.15
CA SER A 82 -11.68 9.57 -14.33
C SER A 82 -10.91 8.32 -13.90
N VAL A 83 -9.62 8.44 -13.55
CA VAL A 83 -8.77 7.30 -13.16
C VAL A 83 -7.96 7.64 -11.93
N ILE A 84 -8.00 6.76 -10.92
CA ILE A 84 -7.21 6.88 -9.69
C ILE A 84 -6.25 5.70 -9.57
N CYS A 85 -4.97 5.98 -9.36
CA CYS A 85 -3.94 5.00 -9.02
C CYS A 85 -3.70 5.01 -7.50
N VAL A 86 -3.99 3.88 -6.86
CA VAL A 86 -3.84 3.67 -5.41
C VAL A 86 -2.47 3.07 -5.13
N VAL A 87 -1.69 3.75 -4.28
CA VAL A 87 -0.34 3.33 -3.86
C VAL A 87 -0.24 3.24 -2.34
N GLU A 88 0.75 2.49 -1.84
CA GLU A 88 0.96 2.35 -0.39
C GLU A 88 1.54 3.64 0.21
N GLU A 89 2.61 4.16 -0.40
CA GLU A 89 3.35 5.31 0.10
C GLU A 89 3.55 6.41 -0.96
N SER A 90 3.89 7.63 -0.50
CA SER A 90 4.13 8.77 -1.41
C SER A 90 5.35 8.59 -2.29
N LYS A 91 6.33 7.76 -1.88
CA LYS A 91 7.53 7.46 -2.68
C LYS A 91 7.19 6.68 -3.96
N ASP A 92 6.11 5.90 -3.94
CA ASP A 92 5.70 5.05 -5.07
C ASP A 92 5.17 5.90 -6.23
N ILE A 93 4.57 7.06 -5.92
CA ILE A 93 4.17 8.06 -6.92
C ILE A 93 5.38 8.49 -7.74
N VAL A 94 6.54 8.70 -7.10
CA VAL A 94 7.75 9.13 -7.81
C VAL A 94 8.22 8.05 -8.78
N ALA A 95 8.09 6.77 -8.43
CA ALA A 95 8.44 5.67 -9.32
C ALA A 95 7.53 5.63 -10.55
N ILE A 96 6.21 5.82 -10.37
CA ILE A 96 5.24 5.83 -11.48
C ILE A 96 5.42 7.07 -12.36
N GLU A 97 5.58 8.26 -11.78
CA GLU A 97 5.75 9.51 -12.53
C GLU A 97 7.02 9.52 -13.40
N ARG A 98 8.07 8.82 -12.98
CA ARG A 98 9.31 8.67 -13.78
C ARG A 98 9.07 7.97 -15.12
N THR A 99 8.04 7.12 -15.21
CA THR A 99 7.66 6.46 -16.48
C THR A 99 7.08 7.45 -17.49
N ARG A 100 6.45 8.54 -17.02
CA ARG A 100 5.68 9.51 -17.82
C ARG A 100 4.51 8.92 -18.63
N GLU A 101 4.15 7.67 -18.37
CA GLU A 101 3.04 6.99 -19.05
C GLU A 101 1.69 7.25 -18.35
N TYR A 102 1.71 7.42 -17.02
CA TYR A 102 0.49 7.63 -16.24
C TYR A 102 0.09 9.11 -16.15
N ARG A 103 -1.17 9.41 -16.45
CA ARG A 103 -1.75 10.77 -16.41
C ARG A 103 -2.97 10.94 -15.50
N GLY A 104 -3.37 9.90 -14.77
CA GLY A 104 -4.48 9.97 -13.83
C GLY A 104 -4.09 10.62 -12.49
N ARG A 105 -4.99 10.55 -11.51
CA ARG A 105 -4.76 11.03 -10.14
C ARG A 105 -4.26 9.90 -9.24
N TYR A 106 -3.63 10.24 -8.13
CA TYR A 106 -3.23 9.23 -7.14
C TYR A 106 -4.13 9.20 -5.92
N HIS A 107 -3.99 8.14 -5.14
CA HIS A 107 -4.42 8.03 -3.76
C HIS A 107 -3.38 7.24 -2.97
N VAL A 108 -2.87 7.80 -1.87
CA VAL A 108 -1.87 7.19 -0.99
C VAL A 108 -2.56 6.64 0.23
N LEU A 109 -2.44 5.33 0.46
CA LEU A 109 -3.05 4.65 1.59
C LEU A 109 -2.39 5.00 2.92
N GLY A 110 -1.08 5.28 2.90
CA GLY A 110 -0.27 5.51 4.10
C GLY A 110 0.34 4.22 4.67
N GLY A 111 0.48 3.19 3.84
CA GLY A 111 0.99 1.87 4.20
C GLY A 111 0.16 0.74 3.60
N SER A 112 0.35 -0.46 4.14
CA SER A 112 -0.39 -1.68 3.80
C SER A 112 -0.94 -2.37 5.04
N ILE A 113 -1.95 -3.21 4.86
CA ILE A 113 -2.56 -4.00 5.93
C ILE A 113 -1.52 -5.00 6.45
N ASN A 114 -1.16 -4.87 7.72
CA ASN A 114 -0.16 -5.71 8.38
C ASN A 114 -0.69 -6.23 9.73
N PRO A 115 -1.30 -7.43 9.74
CA PRO A 115 -1.83 -8.03 10.97
C PRO A 115 -0.76 -8.30 12.05
N ILE A 116 0.49 -8.53 11.64
CA ILE A 116 1.60 -8.81 12.57
C ILE A 116 1.97 -7.54 13.34
N GLN A 117 1.93 -6.39 12.68
CA GLN A 117 2.16 -5.07 13.30
C GLN A 117 0.88 -4.44 13.86
N GLY A 118 -0.26 -5.13 13.77
CA GLY A 118 -1.55 -4.62 14.23
C GLY A 118 -2.13 -3.49 13.38
N VAL A 119 -1.65 -3.31 12.14
CA VAL A 119 -2.16 -2.29 11.21
C VAL A 119 -3.34 -2.87 10.42
N GLY A 120 -4.52 -2.34 10.69
CA GLY A 120 -5.76 -2.72 10.02
C GLY A 120 -6.17 -1.77 8.90
N PRO A 121 -7.29 -2.06 8.20
CA PRO A 121 -7.84 -1.18 7.17
C PRO A 121 -8.23 0.21 7.67
N ASP A 122 -8.66 0.33 8.93
CA ASP A 122 -9.08 1.59 9.54
C ASP A 122 -7.90 2.53 9.88
N ASP A 123 -6.67 2.00 9.92
CA ASP A 123 -5.44 2.76 10.10
C ASP A 123 -4.92 3.35 8.77
N LEU A 124 -5.51 2.92 7.65
CA LEU A 124 -5.16 3.37 6.30
C LEU A 124 -6.22 4.33 5.76
N ARG A 125 -5.86 5.11 4.74
CA ARG A 125 -6.74 6.11 4.10
C ARG A 125 -7.82 5.52 3.17
N ILE A 126 -8.29 4.31 3.45
CA ILE A 126 -9.25 3.59 2.59
C ILE A 126 -10.62 4.27 2.63
N ARG A 127 -11.02 4.85 3.76
CA ARG A 127 -12.30 5.55 3.89
C ARG A 127 -12.36 6.80 3.00
N GLU A 128 -11.26 7.53 2.94
CA GLU A 128 -11.07 8.71 2.10
C GLU A 128 -11.07 8.35 0.62
N LEU A 129 -10.49 7.21 0.25
CA LEU A 129 -10.62 6.66 -1.11
C LEU A 129 -12.08 6.41 -1.46
N ILE A 130 -12.84 5.72 -0.61
CA ILE A 130 -14.26 5.42 -0.86
C ILE A 130 -15.07 6.72 -1.00
N SER A 131 -14.81 7.72 -0.15
CA SER A 131 -15.45 9.04 -0.24
C SER A 131 -15.22 9.68 -1.62
N ARG A 132 -14.00 9.58 -2.16
CA ARG A 132 -13.66 10.11 -3.50
C ARG A 132 -14.33 9.39 -4.66
N LEU A 133 -14.87 8.19 -4.45
CA LEU A 133 -15.55 7.40 -5.49
C LEU A 133 -17.07 7.56 -5.45
N SER A 134 -17.60 8.27 -4.45
CA SER A 134 -19.03 8.32 -4.16
C SER A 134 -19.87 9.11 -5.18
N ASP A 135 -19.26 10.02 -5.94
CA ASP A 135 -19.93 10.83 -6.96
C ASP A 135 -20.03 10.14 -8.34
N GLY A 136 -19.39 8.97 -8.50
CA GLY A 136 -19.38 8.21 -9.74
C GLY A 136 -18.57 8.84 -10.88
N ALA A 137 -17.76 9.88 -10.62
CA ALA A 137 -16.93 10.51 -11.64
C ALA A 137 -15.71 9.66 -12.05
N VAL A 138 -15.27 8.77 -11.16
CA VAL A 138 -14.12 7.89 -11.37
C VAL A 138 -14.58 6.60 -12.06
N ALA A 139 -14.08 6.37 -13.27
CA ALA A 139 -14.38 5.20 -14.07
C ALA A 139 -13.51 3.99 -13.67
N GLU A 140 -12.26 4.22 -13.26
CA GLU A 140 -11.30 3.16 -12.97
C GLU A 140 -10.43 3.47 -11.74
N VAL A 141 -10.20 2.44 -10.94
CA VAL A 141 -9.19 2.42 -9.88
C VAL A 141 -8.11 1.39 -10.21
N ILE A 142 -6.87 1.87 -10.38
CA ILE A 142 -5.69 1.03 -10.56
C ILE A 142 -5.07 0.77 -9.18
N ILE A 143 -4.90 -0.49 -8.81
CA ILE A 143 -4.21 -0.88 -7.59
C ILE A 143 -2.74 -1.10 -7.90
N ALA A 144 -1.90 -0.24 -7.33
CA ALA A 144 -0.45 -0.22 -7.45
C ALA A 144 0.22 -0.41 -6.07
N THR A 145 -0.27 -1.39 -5.30
CA THR A 145 0.40 -1.88 -4.09
C THR A 145 1.56 -2.80 -4.44
N ASP A 146 2.48 -2.96 -3.51
CA ASP A 146 3.68 -3.76 -3.71
C ASP A 146 3.32 -5.25 -3.89
N PRO A 147 4.08 -6.00 -4.71
CA PRO A 147 3.83 -7.41 -4.98
C PRO A 147 4.31 -8.35 -3.84
N ASN A 148 4.32 -7.86 -2.59
CA ASN A 148 4.68 -8.59 -1.37
C ASN A 148 3.41 -9.07 -0.62
N ILE A 149 3.56 -9.77 0.51
CA ILE A 149 2.42 -10.42 1.20
C ILE A 149 1.40 -9.37 1.68
N GLU A 150 1.89 -8.28 2.28
CA GLU A 150 1.08 -7.20 2.83
C GLU A 150 0.36 -6.40 1.73
N GLY A 151 1.06 -6.07 0.65
CA GLY A 151 0.52 -5.38 -0.51
C GLY A 151 -0.50 -6.22 -1.29
N GLU A 152 -0.28 -7.55 -1.39
CA GLU A 152 -1.25 -8.50 -1.94
C GLU A 152 -2.52 -8.60 -1.08
N ALA A 153 -2.38 -8.68 0.24
CA ALA A 153 -3.52 -8.69 1.16
C ALA A 153 -4.32 -7.38 1.07
N THR A 154 -3.62 -6.25 0.99
CA THR A 154 -4.22 -4.92 0.84
C THR A 154 -4.97 -4.80 -0.48
N ALA A 155 -4.38 -5.25 -1.59
CA ALA A 155 -5.03 -5.25 -2.88
C ALA A 155 -6.27 -6.14 -2.91
N ALA A 156 -6.20 -7.37 -2.39
CA ALA A 156 -7.34 -8.28 -2.34
C ALA A 156 -8.51 -7.67 -1.53
N TYR A 157 -8.19 -6.99 -0.43
CA TYR A 157 -9.16 -6.25 0.36
C TYR A 157 -9.81 -5.11 -0.42
N LEU A 158 -9.00 -4.27 -1.09
CA LEU A 158 -9.48 -3.16 -1.92
C LEU A 158 -10.35 -3.64 -3.08
N ILE A 159 -9.93 -4.68 -3.81
CA ILE A 159 -10.69 -5.26 -4.93
C ILE A 159 -12.09 -5.65 -4.45
N ARG A 160 -12.20 -6.34 -3.31
CA ARG A 160 -13.50 -6.77 -2.78
C ARG A 160 -14.43 -5.60 -2.47
N ILE A 161 -13.91 -4.53 -1.86
CA ILE A 161 -14.71 -3.36 -1.51
C ILE A 161 -15.09 -2.57 -2.76
N LEU A 162 -14.12 -2.25 -3.61
CA LEU A 162 -14.34 -1.44 -4.80
C LEU A 162 -15.28 -2.13 -5.81
N SER A 163 -15.19 -3.46 -5.93
CA SER A 163 -16.13 -4.24 -6.77
C SER A 163 -17.57 -4.14 -6.27
N SER A 164 -17.78 -4.03 -4.94
CA SER A 164 -19.13 -3.87 -4.39
C SER A 164 -19.77 -2.49 -4.68
N ILE A 165 -18.94 -1.49 -4.95
CA ILE A 165 -19.36 -0.12 -5.32
C ILE A 165 -19.62 -0.01 -6.83
N GLY A 166 -19.10 -0.95 -7.63
CA GLY A 166 -19.31 -1.02 -9.07
C GLY A 166 -18.32 -0.21 -9.91
N VAL A 167 -17.20 0.22 -9.33
CA VAL A 167 -16.12 0.90 -10.07
C VAL A 167 -15.23 -0.15 -10.74
N ALA A 168 -14.73 0.13 -11.95
CA ALA A 168 -13.79 -0.77 -12.60
C ALA A 168 -12.47 -0.79 -11.81
N VAL A 169 -11.97 -1.98 -11.51
CA VAL A 169 -10.71 -2.15 -10.77
C VAL A 169 -9.71 -2.87 -11.67
N SER A 170 -8.52 -2.30 -11.79
CA SER A 170 -7.39 -2.94 -12.43
C SER A 170 -6.22 -3.04 -11.46
N ARG A 171 -5.26 -3.91 -11.78
CA ARG A 171 -4.05 -4.09 -10.98
C ARG A 171 -2.85 -4.03 -11.90
N LEU A 172 -1.74 -3.46 -11.40
CA LEU A 172 -0.49 -3.48 -12.13
C LEU A 172 -0.11 -4.93 -12.47
N ALA A 173 0.43 -5.12 -13.67
CA ALA A 173 0.84 -6.44 -14.12
C ALA A 173 1.96 -6.99 -13.24
N SER A 174 1.85 -8.25 -12.87
CA SER A 174 2.90 -9.01 -12.19
C SER A 174 3.64 -9.88 -13.20
N GLY A 175 4.97 -9.87 -13.15
CA GLY A 175 5.77 -10.70 -14.06
C GLY A 175 7.26 -10.35 -14.05
N LEU A 176 7.92 -10.72 -15.14
CA LEU A 176 9.37 -10.59 -15.28
C LEU A 176 9.79 -9.15 -15.61
N PRO A 177 10.89 -8.65 -15.04
CA PRO A 177 11.44 -7.36 -15.41
C PRO A 177 12.00 -7.40 -16.84
N VAL A 178 11.90 -6.27 -17.54
CA VAL A 178 12.52 -6.12 -18.88
C VAL A 178 14.05 -6.23 -18.75
N GLY A 179 14.65 -7.06 -19.60
CA GLY A 179 16.10 -7.27 -19.63
C GLY A 179 16.64 -8.24 -18.57
N GLY A 180 15.76 -8.93 -17.82
CA GLY A 180 16.15 -10.04 -16.95
C GLY A 180 16.23 -11.37 -17.71
N ASP A 181 17.11 -12.27 -17.26
CA ASP A 181 17.18 -13.65 -17.76
C ASP A 181 16.25 -14.58 -16.97
N LEU A 182 15.58 -15.49 -17.67
CA LEU A 182 14.65 -16.45 -17.07
C LEU A 182 15.32 -17.36 -16.03
N GLU A 183 16.60 -17.67 -16.21
CA GLU A 183 17.39 -18.51 -15.29
C GLU A 183 17.50 -17.90 -13.88
N TYR A 184 17.44 -16.57 -13.78
CA TYR A 184 17.54 -15.85 -12.51
C TYR A 184 16.19 -15.42 -11.93
N ALA A 185 15.08 -15.76 -12.59
CA ALA A 185 13.75 -15.45 -12.10
C ALA A 185 13.30 -16.48 -11.06
N ASP A 186 12.67 -16.02 -9.98
CA ASP A 186 12.10 -16.90 -8.97
C ASP A 186 10.83 -17.61 -9.48
N GLU A 187 10.53 -18.76 -8.88
CA GLU A 187 9.42 -19.63 -9.29
C GLU A 187 8.05 -18.93 -9.17
N ILE A 188 7.87 -18.06 -8.18
CA ILE A 188 6.60 -17.34 -7.95
C ILE A 188 6.39 -16.30 -9.05
N THR A 189 7.43 -15.54 -9.40
CA THR A 189 7.41 -14.58 -10.50
C THR A 189 7.15 -15.27 -11.83
N LEU A 190 7.77 -16.42 -12.09
CA LEU A 190 7.52 -17.22 -13.29
C LEU A 190 6.07 -17.73 -13.33
N SER A 191 5.54 -18.24 -12.21
CA SER A 191 4.14 -18.67 -12.11
C SER A 191 3.18 -17.52 -12.45
N ARG A 192 3.37 -16.35 -11.84
CA ARG A 192 2.58 -15.14 -12.11
C ARG A 192 2.68 -14.70 -13.56
N ALA A 193 3.87 -14.75 -14.17
CA ALA A 193 4.07 -14.42 -15.57
C ALA A 193 3.32 -15.40 -16.51
N PHE A 194 3.29 -16.70 -16.17
CA PHE A 194 2.51 -17.68 -16.93
C PHE A 194 1.00 -17.47 -16.80
N GLU A 195 0.51 -17.15 -15.61
CA GLU A 195 -0.90 -16.81 -15.36
C GLU A 195 -1.33 -15.56 -16.15
N GLY A 196 -0.51 -14.51 -16.12
CA GLY A 196 -0.73 -13.25 -16.82
C GLY A 196 -0.34 -13.22 -18.30
N ARG A 197 0.03 -14.37 -18.90
CA ARG A 197 0.56 -14.41 -20.27
C ARG A 197 -0.46 -13.86 -21.29
N GLN A 198 0.01 -12.96 -22.13
CA GLN A 198 -0.81 -12.38 -23.18
C GLN A 198 -0.75 -13.25 -24.45
N ARG A 199 -1.92 -13.56 -25.02
CA ARG A 199 -1.99 -14.27 -26.31
C ARG A 199 -1.74 -13.30 -27.45
N ILE A 200 -0.72 -13.57 -28.24
CA ILE A 200 -0.49 -12.85 -29.50
C ILE A 200 -1.25 -13.60 -30.60
N LEU A 201 -2.27 -12.96 -31.18
CA LEU A 201 -3.01 -13.54 -32.30
C LEU A 201 -2.10 -13.59 -33.54
N ALA A 202 -2.13 -14.72 -34.26
CA ALA A 202 -1.43 -14.84 -35.53
C ALA A 202 -2.02 -13.83 -36.53
N GLN A 203 -1.15 -13.03 -37.16
CA GLN A 203 -1.58 -12.15 -38.25
C GLN A 203 -2.05 -13.03 -39.42
N ALA A 204 -3.23 -12.75 -39.96
CA ALA A 204 -3.65 -13.36 -41.22
C ALA A 204 -2.68 -12.91 -42.32
N THR A 205 -1.97 -13.85 -42.93
CA THR A 205 -1.11 -13.57 -44.09
C THR A 205 -1.96 -12.91 -45.18
N PRO A 206 -1.65 -11.69 -45.62
CA PRO A 206 -2.29 -11.13 -46.80
C PRO A 206 -1.76 -11.91 -48.01
N GLY A 207 -2.57 -12.82 -48.57
CA GLY A 207 -2.29 -13.43 -49.87
C GLY A 207 -2.25 -14.96 -49.97
N ALA A 208 -3.05 -15.71 -49.23
CA ALA A 208 -3.36 -17.09 -49.62
C ALA A 208 -4.50 -17.08 -50.67
N PRO A 209 -4.30 -17.60 -51.90
CA PRO A 209 -5.36 -17.68 -52.89
C PRO A 209 -6.39 -18.73 -52.47
N ASP A 210 -7.67 -18.38 -52.61
CA ASP A 210 -8.81 -19.29 -52.46
C ASP A 210 -8.62 -20.54 -53.31
N SER A 211 -8.35 -21.68 -52.68
CA SER A 211 -8.48 -22.99 -53.33
C SER A 211 -9.95 -23.41 -53.37
N THR A 212 -10.74 -22.66 -54.15
CA THR A 212 -11.99 -23.17 -54.69
C THR A 212 -11.63 -24.12 -55.84
N SER A 213 -11.58 -25.43 -55.58
CA SER A 213 -12.08 -26.49 -56.49
C SER A 213 -11.47 -27.86 -56.17
N ALA A 214 -12.27 -28.77 -55.60
CA ALA A 214 -12.26 -30.19 -55.97
C ALA A 214 -13.64 -30.79 -55.67
N GLN A 215 -14.36 -31.09 -56.75
CA GLN A 215 -15.64 -31.79 -56.79
C GLN A 215 -15.48 -33.25 -56.35
N GLY A 216 -16.56 -33.86 -55.84
CA GLY A 216 -16.61 -35.30 -55.59
C GLY A 216 -17.98 -35.79 -55.11
N SER A 217 -18.89 -35.99 -56.06
CA SER A 217 -20.22 -36.59 -55.90
C SER A 217 -20.16 -38.01 -55.31
N SER A 218 -21.07 -38.35 -54.39
CA SER A 218 -21.48 -39.74 -54.13
C SER A 218 -22.80 -39.78 -53.34
N MET A 219 -23.90 -40.01 -54.06
CA MET A 219 -25.15 -40.54 -53.50
C MET A 219 -24.96 -42.02 -53.13
N ALA A 220 -25.41 -42.42 -51.95
CA ALA A 220 -25.94 -43.77 -51.71
C ALA A 220 -26.95 -43.73 -50.56
N GLN A 221 -28.14 -44.26 -50.85
CA GLN A 221 -29.31 -44.42 -49.99
C GLN A 221 -29.13 -45.63 -49.05
N GLY A 222 -29.86 -45.67 -47.93
CA GLY A 222 -30.02 -46.91 -47.16
C GLY A 222 -30.54 -46.72 -45.73
N SER A 223 -31.84 -46.94 -45.57
CA SER A 223 -32.69 -46.86 -44.37
C SER A 223 -32.62 -48.06 -43.40
N SER A 224 -32.80 -47.83 -42.10
CA SER A 224 -33.59 -48.64 -41.12
C SER A 224 -33.47 -48.01 -39.72
N MET A 225 -34.50 -47.42 -39.09
CA MET A 225 -35.58 -48.08 -38.32
C MET A 225 -35.15 -49.25 -37.42
N ALA A 226 -35.08 -49.00 -36.10
CA ALA A 226 -35.50 -49.95 -35.07
C ALA A 226 -35.77 -49.19 -33.76
N GLN A 227 -37.01 -49.29 -33.29
CA GLN A 227 -37.50 -48.93 -31.97
C GLN A 227 -37.14 -50.06 -30.98
N ASP A 228 -36.90 -49.75 -29.71
CA ASP A 228 -37.67 -50.29 -28.57
C ASP A 228 -37.06 -49.91 -27.22
N SER A 229 -37.90 -49.31 -26.37
CA SER A 229 -37.82 -49.40 -24.91
C SER A 229 -38.66 -50.62 -24.47
N PRO A 230 -38.49 -51.23 -23.27
CA PRO A 230 -39.17 -50.68 -22.08
C PRO A 230 -38.52 -50.96 -20.69
N THR A 231 -38.82 -50.04 -19.76
CA THR A 231 -39.34 -50.19 -18.37
C THR A 231 -38.78 -51.23 -17.36
N ALA A 232 -38.35 -50.75 -16.18
CA ALA A 232 -38.72 -51.20 -14.80
C ALA A 232 -37.84 -50.46 -13.76
N GLN A 233 -38.35 -49.58 -12.89
CA GLN A 233 -39.06 -49.78 -11.59
C GLN A 233 -38.22 -50.38 -10.42
N GLY A 234 -38.25 -49.68 -9.28
CA GLY A 234 -37.87 -50.14 -7.93
C GLY A 234 -36.95 -49.15 -7.19
N SER A 235 -37.44 -48.25 -6.31
CA SER A 235 -37.60 -48.43 -4.84
C SER A 235 -36.26 -48.73 -4.14
N SER A 236 -35.80 -48.12 -3.04
CA SER A 236 -36.43 -47.41 -1.91
C SER A 236 -35.32 -46.90 -0.96
N MET A 237 -35.66 -45.86 -0.18
CA MET A 237 -35.34 -45.66 1.24
C MET A 237 -34.08 -46.30 1.87
N ALA A 238 -33.22 -45.45 2.44
CA ALA A 238 -32.65 -45.71 3.76
C ALA A 238 -32.32 -44.37 4.44
N GLN A 239 -33.16 -44.00 5.39
CA GLN A 239 -32.81 -43.15 6.51
C GLN A 239 -31.92 -43.99 7.45
N ASP A 240 -30.91 -43.39 8.08
CA ASP A 240 -30.72 -43.66 9.50
C ASP A 240 -30.05 -42.50 10.21
N SER A 241 -30.54 -42.27 11.42
CA SER A 241 -30.29 -41.14 12.29
C SER A 241 -29.58 -41.63 13.55
N LEU A 242 -28.99 -40.70 14.31
CA LEU A 242 -28.78 -40.78 15.78
C LEU A 242 -27.66 -41.76 16.23
N SER A 243 -26.85 -41.54 17.28
CA SER A 243 -26.82 -40.56 18.35
C SER A 243 -25.47 -40.66 19.09
N ALA A 244 -25.12 -39.54 19.73
CA ALA A 244 -24.35 -39.35 20.95
C ALA A 244 -23.98 -40.58 21.81
N GLN A 245 -22.80 -40.55 22.43
CA GLN A 245 -22.65 -40.39 23.90
C GLN A 245 -21.19 -40.43 24.41
N SER A 246 -20.84 -39.37 25.16
CA SER A 246 -20.11 -39.31 26.45
C SER A 246 -18.81 -40.10 26.72
N SER A 247 -17.82 -39.34 27.21
CA SER A 247 -16.72 -39.67 28.16
C SER A 247 -17.22 -40.43 29.43
N PRO A 248 -16.40 -40.89 30.43
CA PRO A 248 -15.04 -40.46 30.89
C PRO A 248 -14.10 -41.67 31.22
N THR A 249 -12.84 -41.57 31.66
CA THR A 249 -12.36 -41.26 33.03
C THR A 249 -10.83 -41.45 33.12
N ALA A 250 -10.24 -40.79 34.12
CA ALA A 250 -8.83 -40.66 34.48
C ALA A 250 -8.12 -41.88 35.11
N ARG A 251 -6.77 -41.84 35.12
CA ARG A 251 -5.80 -42.14 36.22
C ARG A 251 -4.38 -42.07 35.62
N GLY A 252 -3.48 -41.17 36.06
CA GLY A 252 -2.55 -41.32 37.21
C GLY A 252 -1.31 -42.13 36.78
N SER A 253 -0.03 -41.79 37.00
CA SER A 253 0.62 -40.95 38.02
C SER A 253 2.15 -40.90 37.77
N SER A 254 2.78 -39.79 38.19
CA SER A 254 4.16 -39.56 38.74
C SER A 254 5.39 -40.21 38.07
N SER A 255 6.51 -39.49 37.83
CA SER A 255 7.48 -38.98 38.84
C SER A 255 8.47 -38.03 38.10
N ALA A 256 8.70 -36.76 38.46
CA ALA A 256 9.40 -36.16 39.61
C ALA A 256 10.95 -36.27 39.60
N GLN A 257 11.63 -35.14 39.32
CA GLN A 257 12.86 -34.59 39.95
C GLN A 257 13.33 -33.35 39.13
N ALA A 258 13.18 -32.10 39.62
CA ALA A 258 14.04 -31.32 40.53
C ALA A 258 15.42 -30.97 39.90
N SER A 259 16.01 -29.76 39.94
CA SER A 259 15.73 -28.48 40.61
C SER A 259 16.80 -27.43 40.19
N HIS A 260 16.61 -26.17 40.61
CA HIS A 260 17.51 -24.98 40.62
C HIS A 260 17.37 -24.04 39.41
N GLY A 261 17.12 -22.73 39.55
CA GLY A 261 16.92 -21.87 40.71
C GLY A 261 16.90 -20.40 40.23
N SER A 262 15.86 -19.66 40.63
CA SER A 262 15.63 -18.21 40.43
C SER A 262 16.63 -17.36 41.27
N PRO A 263 16.61 -16.00 41.32
CA PRO A 263 15.42 -15.10 41.46
C PRO A 263 15.56 -13.77 40.66
N THR A 264 14.69 -12.74 40.65
CA THR A 264 13.73 -12.15 41.61
C THR A 264 12.83 -11.11 40.89
N ALA A 265 11.60 -10.96 41.40
CA ALA A 265 10.76 -9.75 41.57
C ALA A 265 10.34 -8.93 40.33
N ASP A 266 9.07 -8.79 39.92
CA ASP A 266 7.80 -8.47 40.61
C ASP A 266 7.68 -7.01 41.09
N ALA A 267 6.80 -6.25 40.42
CA ALA A 267 5.92 -5.19 40.95
C ALA A 267 5.27 -4.37 39.80
N GLY A 268 3.94 -4.48 39.63
CA GLY A 268 3.12 -3.38 39.12
C GLY A 268 2.67 -2.46 40.28
N PRO A 269 1.56 -1.72 40.18
CA PRO A 269 1.17 -0.69 39.20
C PRO A 269 0.83 0.66 39.90
N ALA A 270 0.87 1.81 39.22
CA ALA A 270 0.23 3.08 39.66
C ALA A 270 0.32 4.14 38.53
N SER A 271 -0.78 4.64 37.98
CA SER A 271 -1.57 5.81 38.43
C SER A 271 -1.03 7.15 37.90
N GLY A 272 -1.92 7.92 37.29
CA GLY A 272 -1.60 9.11 36.49
C GLY A 272 -1.29 10.40 37.24
N LEU A 273 -0.89 11.40 36.45
CA LEU A 273 -0.83 12.84 36.73
C LEU A 273 -1.08 13.51 35.36
N ALA A 274 -2.23 14.14 35.12
CA ALA A 274 -2.50 15.55 35.42
C ALA A 274 -1.46 16.51 34.79
N SER A 275 -1.85 17.20 33.73
CA SER A 275 -1.22 18.46 33.28
C SER A 275 -2.25 19.58 33.42
N PRO A 276 -1.92 20.70 34.08
CA PRO A 276 -2.69 21.92 34.01
C PRO A 276 -2.22 22.75 32.82
N ALA A 277 -3.13 23.22 31.98
CA ALA A 277 -2.86 24.30 31.03
C ALA A 277 -3.64 25.53 31.51
N GLU A 278 -2.92 26.40 32.21
CA GLU A 278 -3.34 27.75 32.56
C GLU A 278 -3.49 28.60 31.30
N ALA A 279 -4.53 29.41 31.30
CA ALA A 279 -4.90 30.36 30.27
C ALA A 279 -4.17 31.69 30.42
N ALA A 280 -3.82 32.35 29.31
CA ALA A 280 -3.87 33.81 29.07
C ALA A 280 -3.11 34.19 27.77
N PRO A 281 -3.33 35.38 27.17
CA PRO A 281 -4.61 36.01 26.85
C PRO A 281 -4.65 36.55 25.38
N ALA A 282 -5.86 36.97 24.96
CA ALA A 282 -6.18 37.57 23.67
C ALA A 282 -5.52 38.95 23.43
N PRO A 283 -5.36 39.39 22.16
CA PRO A 283 -4.79 40.70 21.84
C PRO A 283 -5.84 41.82 21.92
N THR A 284 -5.53 42.86 22.68
CA THR A 284 -6.25 44.14 22.68
C THR A 284 -5.44 45.19 21.90
N SER A 285 -6.04 45.72 20.83
CA SER A 285 -5.72 47.07 20.32
C SER A 285 -6.71 48.06 20.94
N PRO A 286 -6.28 49.31 21.15
CA PRO A 286 -7.11 50.41 20.71
C PRO A 286 -6.33 51.43 19.87
N ALA A 287 -7.01 51.85 18.81
CA ALA A 287 -6.75 53.07 18.06
C ALA A 287 -7.05 54.31 18.94
N GLU A 288 -6.25 55.36 18.80
CA GLU A 288 -6.67 56.76 18.59
C GLU A 288 -5.45 57.70 18.75
N ALA A 289 -5.05 58.36 17.66
CA ALA A 289 -4.36 59.64 17.68
C ALA A 289 -4.96 60.49 16.56
N GLY A 290 -5.55 61.62 16.97
CA GLY A 290 -6.42 62.49 16.18
C GLY A 290 -5.73 63.43 15.18
N PRO A 291 -6.46 64.46 14.70
CA PRO A 291 -6.26 65.07 13.39
C PRO A 291 -5.30 66.28 13.41
N GLY A 292 -4.48 66.43 12.37
CA GLY A 292 -3.73 67.65 12.07
C GLY A 292 -4.42 68.48 10.99
N PRO A 293 -4.59 69.81 11.17
CA PRO A 293 -5.34 70.65 10.23
C PRO A 293 -4.50 71.13 9.04
N ALA A 294 -5.26 71.53 8.02
CA ALA A 294 -4.85 72.02 6.70
C ALA A 294 -3.85 73.19 6.70
N SER A 295 -3.00 73.21 5.67
CA SER A 295 -2.37 74.42 5.12
C SER A 295 -2.94 74.68 3.73
N PRO A 296 -3.39 75.90 3.41
CA PRO A 296 -3.42 76.40 2.04
C PRO A 296 -2.17 77.25 1.77
N GLY A 297 -1.75 77.27 0.51
CA GLY A 297 -0.74 78.21 0.02
C GLY A 297 -1.29 79.63 -0.16
N HIS A 298 -0.33 80.56 -0.29
CA HIS A 298 -0.42 82.02 -0.47
C HIS A 298 -0.66 82.88 0.77
#